data_AF-A0A1G9E6A4-F1
#
_entry.id   AF-A0A1G9E6A4-F1
#
_cell.length_a   1.000
_cell.length_b   1.000
_cell.length_c   1.000
_cell.angle_alpha   90.00
_cell.angle_beta   90.00
_cell.angle_gamma   90.00
#
_symmetry.space_group_name_H-M   'P 1'
#
loop_
_entity.id
_entity.type
_entity.pdbx_description
1 polymer ?
#
loop_
_entity_poly.entity_id
_entity_poly.type
_entity_poly.pdbx_seq_one_letter_code
_entity_poly.pdbx_strand_id
1 'polypeptide(L)'
;MKTTKINKYPLRLAVSQALILFSYVTHVHAAPVVPTDAGSVNIPRPQLPPLEVTPALPQETLPESETNADSNVKVVVKAFEFSGNEQFSTETLSGLLTGYIGREVSFAELNEAVTKVKQFYRNNGYFLAQVVLPAQDLVKQSDQSTVINIQVIEGKLGELKVEAGEGINQSFMSDLSHNGIASGDVITEQSLVRNVILINALPGVRATSILSPGAEPGTSDATISVEPENKVIGYAGINTYGNPYTGRETAFAGVAVNNLAGRGDQLTFGGRISRNEDLKAFNIGYATPVFSPANVLSLGYSLVEYSLNGQFKDIDAKGNSQYFTAYLDRSMYRDSRKGVNLRLGGIYKELKDEIGLFSVNNRRDIAEVELGVSGEWITAGGDVMYQLGLSATGGHVSFKDSLAELVDRTSLGGLGTQGDFMRVNLIANRNQIFENGINWALRADYQAANQNLDIAEKMGIGAVNRWRQFAYLPSLANEGWMVGTEVKKDFIVSNPSLKVLQAVTPYAFYDFGNGKINHDPLSSDNHVLSRHYGVGVDFTMVKQWVLSTTYSIQDRAVEGAPTDTAYTLWGQLKKDF
;
A
#
# COMPACT_ATOMS: atom_id res chain seq x y z
N MET A 1 73.28 -25.87 11.74
CA MET A 1 71.97 -25.34 12.16
C MET A 1 71.76 -23.96 11.53
N LYS A 2 70.94 -23.86 10.48
CA LYS A 2 70.45 -22.57 9.94
C LYS A 2 68.94 -22.53 10.18
N THR A 3 68.52 -21.61 11.03
CA THR A 3 67.13 -21.33 11.36
C THR A 3 66.50 -20.47 10.27
N THR A 4 65.63 -21.07 9.46
CA THR A 4 64.84 -20.36 8.46
C THR A 4 63.70 -19.62 9.16
N LYS A 5 63.78 -18.28 9.23
CA LYS A 5 62.66 -17.43 9.66
C LYS A 5 61.58 -17.47 8.57
N ILE A 6 60.47 -18.13 8.86
CA ILE A 6 59.25 -18.05 8.06
C ILE A 6 58.63 -16.67 8.30
N ASN A 7 58.58 -15.87 7.24
CA ASN A 7 58.05 -14.51 7.26
C ASN A 7 56.51 -14.59 7.38
N LYS A 8 55.95 -14.22 8.54
CA LYS A 8 54.49 -14.27 8.84
C LYS A 8 53.67 -13.14 8.19
N TYR A 9 54.24 -12.41 7.23
CA TYR A 9 53.64 -11.21 6.64
C TYR A 9 52.84 -11.36 5.32
N PRO A 10 52.72 -12.52 4.62
CA PRO A 10 51.87 -12.62 3.43
C PRO A 10 50.45 -13.14 3.70
N LEU A 11 50.18 -13.79 4.85
CA LEU A 11 48.89 -14.45 5.08
C LEU A 11 47.77 -13.45 5.38
N ARG A 12 48.04 -12.38 6.14
CA ARG A 12 47.03 -11.37 6.50
C ARG A 12 46.60 -10.50 5.31
N LEU A 13 47.53 -10.19 4.40
CA LEU A 13 47.26 -9.40 3.20
C LEU A 13 46.54 -10.24 2.13
N ALA A 14 46.88 -11.53 2.02
CA ALA A 14 46.16 -12.46 1.15
C ALA A 14 44.75 -12.75 1.68
N VAL A 15 44.56 -12.85 2.99
CA VAL A 15 43.23 -13.01 3.61
C VAL A 15 42.41 -11.73 3.46
N SER A 16 42.98 -10.54 3.63
CA SER A 16 42.24 -9.29 3.40
C SER A 16 41.86 -9.11 1.92
N GLN A 17 42.77 -9.37 0.98
CA GLN A 17 42.47 -9.29 -0.46
C GLN A 17 41.47 -10.37 -0.90
N ALA A 18 41.55 -11.59 -0.36
CA ALA A 18 40.56 -12.64 -0.60
C ALA A 18 39.20 -12.27 0.01
N LEU A 19 39.14 -11.66 1.19
CA LEU A 19 37.89 -11.18 1.80
C LEU A 19 37.27 -9.99 1.05
N ILE A 20 38.08 -9.09 0.47
CA ILE A 20 37.62 -7.94 -0.34
C ILE A 20 37.12 -8.39 -1.72
N LEU A 21 37.85 -9.30 -2.38
CA LEU A 21 37.36 -9.96 -3.59
C LEU A 21 36.14 -10.84 -3.28
N PHE A 22 36.06 -11.42 -2.09
CA PHE A 22 34.88 -12.16 -1.67
C PHE A 22 33.70 -11.23 -1.41
N SER A 23 33.87 -10.08 -0.75
CA SER A 23 32.81 -9.10 -0.55
C SER A 23 32.38 -8.45 -1.86
N TYR A 24 33.25 -8.31 -2.86
CA TYR A 24 32.86 -7.84 -4.20
C TYR A 24 32.20 -8.94 -5.05
N VAL A 25 32.75 -10.16 -5.09
CA VAL A 25 32.32 -11.21 -6.02
C VAL A 25 31.10 -11.96 -5.47
N THR A 26 30.99 -12.17 -4.16
CA THR A 26 29.80 -12.81 -3.56
C THR A 26 28.62 -11.88 -3.38
N HIS A 27 28.81 -10.59 -3.13
CA HIS A 27 27.69 -9.68 -2.87
C HIS A 27 27.09 -8.99 -4.11
N VAL A 28 27.78 -9.00 -5.26
CA VAL A 28 27.19 -8.58 -6.56
C VAL A 28 26.27 -9.65 -7.15
N HIS A 29 26.44 -10.92 -6.76
CA HIS A 29 25.75 -12.06 -7.37
C HIS A 29 24.84 -12.83 -6.39
N ALA A 30 25.16 -12.78 -5.10
CA ALA A 30 24.22 -12.98 -4.00
C ALA A 30 23.87 -11.62 -3.41
N ALA A 31 23.35 -10.71 -4.24
CA ALA A 31 22.42 -9.74 -3.69
C ALA A 31 21.44 -10.59 -2.87
N PRO A 32 21.33 -10.43 -1.54
CA PRO A 32 20.19 -10.96 -0.84
C PRO A 32 19.02 -10.55 -1.69
N VAL A 33 18.14 -11.51 -1.98
CA VAL A 33 16.75 -11.16 -2.21
C VAL A 33 16.45 -10.32 -0.99
N VAL A 34 16.58 -8.98 -1.08
CA VAL A 34 16.18 -8.09 -0.02
C VAL A 34 14.75 -8.54 0.15
N PRO A 35 14.41 -9.15 1.28
CA PRO A 35 13.11 -9.75 1.41
C PRO A 35 12.15 -8.61 1.71
N THR A 36 12.06 -7.62 0.82
CA THR A 36 10.94 -6.70 0.72
C THR A 36 9.65 -7.44 0.40
N ASP A 37 9.71 -8.76 0.17
CA ASP A 37 8.54 -9.63 0.02
C ASP A 37 8.59 -10.90 0.90
N ALA A 38 9.77 -11.30 1.42
CA ALA A 38 9.83 -12.46 2.34
C ALA A 38 9.76 -12.06 3.82
N GLY A 39 9.90 -10.76 4.16
CA GLY A 39 9.88 -10.24 5.54
C GLY A 39 8.82 -9.18 5.83
N SER A 40 8.27 -8.53 4.80
CA SER A 40 6.96 -7.90 4.98
C SER A 40 5.93 -9.00 4.85
N VAL A 41 5.13 -9.23 5.89
CA VAL A 41 3.76 -9.71 5.68
C VAL A 41 3.26 -8.89 4.50
N ASN A 42 3.02 -9.54 3.36
CA ASN A 42 2.24 -8.93 2.30
C ASN A 42 0.84 -8.89 2.88
N ILE A 43 0.65 -8.00 3.87
CA ILE A 43 -0.66 -7.62 4.36
C ILE A 43 -1.31 -7.21 3.05
N PRO A 44 -2.43 -7.83 2.65
CA PRO A 44 -3.26 -7.21 1.63
C PRO A 44 -3.36 -5.77 2.08
N ARG A 45 -2.67 -4.83 1.40
CA ARG A 45 -3.00 -3.41 1.59
C ARG A 45 -4.50 -3.41 1.50
N PRO A 46 -5.23 -2.89 2.52
CA PRO A 46 -6.67 -2.94 2.54
C PRO A 46 -7.11 -2.67 1.12
N GLN A 47 -7.66 -3.69 0.44
CA GLN A 47 -8.14 -3.47 -0.91
C GLN A 47 -9.10 -2.33 -0.72
N LEU A 48 -8.87 -1.24 -1.47
CA LEU A 48 -9.70 -0.07 -1.34
C LEU A 48 -11.15 -0.57 -1.34
N PRO A 49 -11.95 -0.17 -0.34
CA PRO A 49 -13.35 -0.52 -0.35
C PRO A 49 -13.88 -0.20 -1.75
N PRO A 50 -14.78 -1.03 -2.30
CA PRO A 50 -15.51 -0.64 -3.49
C PRO A 50 -15.96 0.81 -3.32
N LEU A 51 -15.80 1.64 -4.36
CA LEU A 51 -16.16 3.07 -4.34
C LEU A 51 -17.61 3.32 -3.86
N GLU A 52 -18.42 2.27 -3.82
CA GLU A 52 -19.81 2.22 -3.38
C GLU A 52 -19.99 1.81 -1.91
N VAL A 53 -19.20 2.32 -0.96
CA VAL A 53 -19.63 2.35 0.46
C VAL A 53 -20.50 3.59 0.69
N THR A 54 -21.55 3.75 -0.12
CA THR A 54 -22.60 4.75 0.17
C THR A 54 -23.71 3.99 0.89
N PRO A 55 -24.08 4.39 2.12
CA PRO A 55 -25.26 3.79 2.77
C PRO A 55 -26.45 3.87 1.82
N ALA A 56 -27.26 2.82 1.78
CA ALA A 56 -28.52 2.89 1.05
C ALA A 56 -29.36 4.02 1.65
N LEU A 57 -29.50 5.12 0.93
CA LEU A 57 -30.26 6.26 1.38
C LEU A 57 -31.75 5.88 1.37
N PRO A 58 -32.52 6.31 2.38
CA PRO A 58 -33.97 6.28 2.29
C PRO A 58 -34.40 6.99 1.00
N GLN A 59 -35.44 6.49 0.33
CA GLN A 59 -36.09 7.28 -0.71
C GLN A 59 -36.49 8.62 -0.09
N GLU A 60 -36.10 9.74 -0.73
CA GLU A 60 -36.56 11.06 -0.35
C GLU A 60 -38.08 11.08 -0.54
N THR A 61 -38.85 10.78 0.51
CA THR A 61 -40.23 11.20 0.61
C THR A 61 -40.19 12.69 0.89
N LEU A 62 -40.02 13.47 -0.17
CA LEU A 62 -40.29 14.90 -0.13
C LEU A 62 -41.74 15.05 0.36
N PRO A 63 -42.04 15.93 1.32
CA PRO A 63 -43.39 16.45 1.41
C PRO A 63 -43.70 17.03 0.03
N GLU A 64 -44.75 16.52 -0.57
CA GLU A 64 -45.28 16.93 -1.87
C GLU A 64 -45.50 18.45 -1.79
N SER A 65 -44.52 19.23 -2.27
CA SER A 65 -44.74 20.66 -2.45
C SER A 65 -45.71 20.77 -3.61
N GLU A 66 -46.97 21.00 -3.27
CA GLU A 66 -48.06 21.27 -4.21
C GLU A 66 -47.53 22.25 -5.27
N THR A 67 -47.27 21.69 -6.45
CA THR A 67 -46.58 22.40 -7.52
C THR A 67 -47.62 23.22 -8.28
N ASN A 68 -48.07 24.31 -7.66
CA ASN A 68 -48.86 25.34 -8.31
C ASN A 68 -48.24 26.72 -8.01
N ALA A 69 -46.94 26.86 -8.24
CA ALA A 69 -46.30 28.17 -8.33
C ALA A 69 -46.33 28.59 -9.81
N ASP A 70 -47.13 29.59 -10.11
CA ASP A 70 -47.22 30.21 -11.44
C ASP A 70 -45.81 30.65 -11.89
N SER A 71 -45.31 30.05 -12.96
CA SER A 71 -43.89 30.12 -13.40
C SER A 71 -43.38 31.53 -13.78
N ASN A 72 -44.25 32.54 -13.74
CA ASN A 72 -43.95 33.94 -14.10
C ASN A 72 -43.71 34.87 -12.90
N VAL A 73 -43.84 34.42 -11.65
CA VAL A 73 -43.57 35.27 -10.48
C VAL A 73 -42.07 35.38 -10.23
N LYS A 74 -41.56 36.62 -10.21
CA LYS A 74 -40.17 36.96 -9.88
C LYS A 74 -40.13 37.85 -8.65
N VAL A 75 -39.10 37.69 -7.83
CA VAL A 75 -38.87 38.49 -6.62
C VAL A 75 -37.48 39.10 -6.63
N VAL A 76 -37.34 40.34 -6.17
CA VAL A 76 -36.03 40.98 -5.99
C VAL A 76 -35.45 40.54 -4.65
N VAL A 77 -34.39 39.73 -4.66
CA VAL A 77 -33.81 39.17 -3.43
C VAL A 77 -32.89 40.19 -2.75
N LYS A 78 -33.17 40.52 -1.49
CA LYS A 78 -32.35 41.38 -0.63
C LYS A 78 -31.20 40.63 0.03
N ALA A 79 -31.52 39.46 0.59
CA ALA A 79 -30.62 38.63 1.37
C ALA A 79 -31.21 37.21 1.49
N PHE A 80 -30.35 36.26 1.86
CA PHE A 80 -30.76 34.93 2.27
C PHE A 80 -30.56 34.80 3.79
N GLU A 81 -31.58 34.29 4.48
CA GLU A 81 -31.47 33.91 5.88
C GLU A 81 -31.54 32.39 5.98
N PHE A 82 -30.71 31.81 6.84
CA PHE A 82 -30.60 30.37 7.01
C PHE A 82 -31.03 29.98 8.42
N SER A 83 -31.68 28.82 8.53
CA SER A 83 -32.03 28.19 9.81
C SER A 83 -31.59 26.73 9.81
N GLY A 84 -31.18 26.20 10.96
CA GLY A 84 -30.73 24.81 11.12
C GLY A 84 -29.33 24.50 10.56
N ASN A 85 -28.58 25.52 10.12
CA ASN A 85 -27.20 25.41 9.67
C ASN A 85 -26.21 25.43 10.86
N GLU A 86 -26.21 24.38 11.68
CA GLU A 86 -25.30 24.30 12.84
C GLU A 86 -23.85 24.03 12.40
N GLN A 87 -23.63 23.37 11.25
CA GLN A 87 -22.30 22.97 10.78
C GLN A 87 -21.59 24.04 9.95
N PHE A 88 -22.33 24.96 9.33
CA PHE A 88 -21.77 26.02 8.49
C PHE A 88 -22.38 27.38 8.81
N SER A 89 -21.51 28.39 8.88
CA SER A 89 -21.95 29.76 9.16
C SER A 89 -22.87 30.30 8.07
N THR A 90 -23.80 31.16 8.47
CA THR A 90 -24.72 31.87 7.57
C THR A 90 -23.96 32.70 6.53
N GLU A 91 -22.80 33.24 6.90
CA GLU A 91 -21.90 33.98 6.02
C GLU A 91 -21.34 33.09 4.91
N THR A 92 -20.90 31.88 5.26
CA THR A 92 -20.41 30.88 4.29
C THR A 92 -21.50 30.54 3.28
N LEU A 93 -22.72 30.24 3.75
CA LEU A 93 -23.83 29.83 2.88
C LEU A 93 -24.34 31.00 2.02
N SER A 94 -24.44 32.20 2.59
CA SER A 94 -24.82 33.41 1.85
C SER A 94 -23.79 33.77 0.77
N GLY A 95 -22.50 33.53 1.03
CA GLY A 95 -21.41 33.70 0.07
C GLY A 95 -21.63 32.93 -1.24
N LEU A 96 -22.19 31.71 -1.15
CA LEU A 96 -22.51 30.87 -2.32
C LEU A 96 -23.63 31.46 -3.20
N LEU A 97 -24.47 32.31 -2.62
CA LEU A 97 -25.69 32.84 -3.24
C LEU A 97 -25.62 34.32 -3.62
N THR A 98 -24.44 34.94 -3.50
CA THR A 98 -24.22 36.38 -3.81
C THR A 98 -24.72 36.78 -5.20
N GLY A 99 -24.59 35.90 -6.20
CA GLY A 99 -25.08 36.14 -7.56
C GLY A 99 -26.60 36.20 -7.72
N TYR A 100 -27.38 35.90 -6.67
CA TYR A 100 -28.84 36.03 -6.66
C TYR A 100 -29.32 37.30 -5.95
N ILE A 101 -28.45 37.99 -5.21
CA ILE A 101 -28.80 39.20 -4.45
C ILE A 101 -28.89 40.42 -5.38
N GLY A 102 -29.91 41.26 -5.18
CA GLY A 102 -30.11 42.51 -5.90
C GLY A 102 -30.67 42.37 -7.31
N ARG A 103 -31.08 41.16 -7.72
CA ARG A 103 -31.72 40.90 -9.02
C ARG A 103 -33.11 40.27 -8.85
N GLU A 104 -33.91 40.34 -9.89
CA GLU A 104 -35.12 39.54 -9.99
C GLU A 104 -34.77 38.05 -10.16
N VAL A 105 -35.29 37.22 -9.27
CA VAL A 105 -35.06 35.78 -9.22
C VAL A 105 -36.41 35.08 -9.32
N SER A 106 -36.52 34.14 -10.25
CA SER A 106 -37.68 33.26 -10.41
C SER A 106 -37.68 32.14 -9.36
N PHE A 107 -38.83 31.48 -9.18
CA PHE A 107 -38.91 30.30 -8.32
C PHE A 107 -37.96 29.17 -8.74
N ALA A 108 -37.75 28.98 -10.04
CA ALA A 108 -36.79 28.00 -10.57
C ALA A 108 -35.36 28.34 -10.12
N GLU A 109 -34.96 29.61 -10.21
CA GLU A 109 -33.64 30.07 -9.79
C GLU A 109 -33.44 30.03 -8.26
N LEU A 110 -34.51 30.20 -7.47
CA LEU A 110 -34.46 29.96 -6.02
C LEU A 110 -34.23 28.48 -5.70
N ASN A 111 -34.84 27.56 -6.46
CA ASN A 111 -34.55 26.13 -6.31
C ASN A 111 -33.13 25.76 -6.74
N GLU A 112 -32.57 26.44 -7.74
CA GLU A 112 -31.14 26.31 -8.06
C GLU A 112 -30.25 26.81 -6.91
N ALA A 113 -30.61 27.92 -6.26
CA ALA A 113 -29.90 28.42 -5.09
C ALA A 113 -29.92 27.40 -3.93
N VAL A 114 -31.09 26.83 -3.64
CA VAL A 114 -31.24 25.72 -2.67
C VAL A 114 -30.37 24.52 -3.06
N THR A 115 -30.38 24.15 -4.35
CA THR A 115 -29.57 23.03 -4.87
C THR A 115 -28.08 23.28 -4.70
N LYS A 116 -27.60 24.52 -4.91
CA LYS A 116 -26.20 24.90 -4.65
C LYS A 116 -25.81 24.72 -3.19
N VAL A 117 -26.67 25.13 -2.26
CA VAL A 117 -26.43 24.94 -0.81
C VAL A 117 -26.45 23.44 -0.46
N LYS A 118 -27.43 22.67 -0.98
CA LYS A 118 -27.49 21.21 -0.81
C LYS A 118 -26.22 20.53 -1.33
N GLN A 119 -25.73 20.94 -2.50
CA GLN A 119 -24.50 20.41 -3.09
C GLN A 119 -23.27 20.80 -2.28
N PHE A 120 -23.22 22.00 -1.71
CA PHE A 120 -22.16 22.42 -0.80
C PHE A 120 -22.09 21.52 0.44
N TYR A 121 -23.21 21.25 1.10
CA TYR A 121 -23.26 20.30 2.22
C TYR A 121 -22.78 18.90 1.82
N ARG A 122 -23.29 18.36 0.71
CA ARG A 122 -22.87 17.04 0.18
C ARG A 122 -21.37 16.98 -0.11
N ASN A 123 -20.82 18.01 -0.76
CA ASN A 123 -19.39 18.07 -1.10
C ASN A 123 -18.48 18.16 0.14
N ASN A 124 -19.02 18.60 1.28
CA ASN A 124 -18.32 18.64 2.56
C ASN A 124 -18.64 17.42 3.46
N GLY A 125 -19.25 16.36 2.91
CA GLY A 125 -19.46 15.09 3.61
C GLY A 125 -20.77 14.96 4.38
N TYR A 126 -21.69 15.93 4.27
CA TYR A 126 -23.01 15.92 4.90
C TYR A 126 -24.07 15.42 3.93
N PHE A 127 -24.03 14.13 3.60
CA PHE A 127 -24.83 13.56 2.52
C PHE A 127 -26.33 13.42 2.85
N LEU A 128 -26.70 13.42 4.13
CA LEU A 128 -28.09 13.41 4.61
C LEU A 128 -28.68 14.80 4.79
N ALA A 129 -27.91 15.88 4.59
CA ALA A 129 -28.43 17.23 4.74
C ALA A 129 -29.51 17.51 3.69
N GLN A 130 -30.67 17.94 4.15
CA GLN A 130 -31.73 18.48 3.30
C GLN A 130 -31.71 20.00 3.39
N VAL A 131 -31.94 20.64 2.25
CA VAL A 131 -32.07 22.10 2.17
C VAL A 131 -33.40 22.35 1.49
N VAL A 132 -34.30 23.06 2.17
CA VAL A 132 -35.66 23.29 1.72
C VAL A 132 -35.97 24.78 1.73
N LEU A 133 -36.80 25.20 0.78
CA LEU A 133 -37.37 26.54 0.72
C LEU A 133 -38.76 26.47 1.36
N PRO A 134 -38.94 26.83 2.64
CA PRO A 134 -40.25 26.79 3.29
C PRO A 134 -41.24 27.73 2.59
N ALA A 135 -42.53 27.40 2.68
CA ALA A 135 -43.59 28.27 2.20
C ALA A 135 -43.54 29.62 2.94
N GLN A 136 -43.37 30.70 2.19
CA GLN A 136 -43.27 32.06 2.72
C GLN A 136 -44.03 33.04 1.81
N ASP A 137 -44.62 34.06 2.42
CA ASP A 137 -45.50 35.02 1.74
C ASP A 137 -44.66 36.06 0.98
N LEU A 138 -44.34 35.74 -0.27
CA LEU A 138 -43.54 36.59 -1.17
C LEU A 138 -44.36 37.77 -1.75
N VAL A 139 -45.69 37.69 -1.69
CA VAL A 139 -46.62 38.61 -2.39
C VAL A 139 -46.80 39.94 -1.65
N LYS A 140 -46.64 39.96 -0.32
CA LYS A 140 -46.70 41.22 0.46
C LYS A 140 -45.54 42.19 0.20
N GLN A 141 -44.55 41.79 -0.60
CA GLN A 141 -43.30 42.53 -0.81
C GLN A 141 -43.01 42.85 -2.28
N SER A 142 -43.98 42.70 -3.19
CA SER A 142 -43.80 42.87 -4.64
C SER A 142 -43.19 44.21 -5.11
N ASP A 143 -43.13 45.24 -4.25
CA ASP A 143 -42.50 46.54 -4.53
C ASP A 143 -41.23 46.82 -3.68
N GLN A 144 -40.74 45.84 -2.89
CA GLN A 144 -39.55 45.97 -2.03
C GLN A 144 -38.68 44.71 -2.06
N SER A 145 -37.37 44.90 -1.89
CA SER A 145 -36.39 43.81 -1.81
C SER A 145 -36.75 42.80 -0.68
N THR A 146 -36.88 41.51 -1.02
CA THR A 146 -37.35 40.42 -0.13
C THR A 146 -36.22 39.61 0.48
N VAL A 147 -36.33 39.25 1.77
CA VAL A 147 -35.44 38.28 2.42
C VAL A 147 -35.99 36.88 2.20
N ILE A 148 -35.15 35.98 1.69
CA ILE A 148 -35.52 34.59 1.39
C ILE A 148 -35.02 33.69 2.52
N ASN A 149 -35.93 33.02 3.22
CA ASN A 149 -35.57 32.04 4.24
C ASN A 149 -35.28 30.68 3.59
N ILE A 150 -34.15 30.07 3.95
CA ILE A 150 -33.78 28.71 3.57
C ILE A 150 -33.60 27.91 4.86
N GLN A 151 -34.27 26.76 4.95
CA GLN A 151 -34.11 25.87 6.09
C GLN A 151 -33.18 24.71 5.73
N VAL A 152 -32.20 24.46 6.58
CA VAL A 152 -31.30 23.31 6.51
C VAL A 152 -31.70 22.32 7.60
N ILE A 153 -31.83 21.06 7.21
CA ILE A 153 -32.04 19.93 8.11
C ILE A 153 -30.80 19.05 8.01
N GLU A 154 -29.94 19.12 9.01
CA GLU A 154 -28.73 18.30 9.10
C GLU A 154 -29.11 16.93 9.68
N GLY A 155 -28.95 15.87 8.90
CA GLY A 155 -29.35 14.51 9.32
C GLY A 155 -28.57 14.03 10.53
N LYS A 156 -29.25 13.91 11.67
CA LYS A 156 -28.68 13.43 12.95
C LYS A 156 -28.89 11.92 13.09
N LEU A 157 -27.99 11.24 13.80
CA LEU A 157 -28.13 9.83 14.12
C LEU A 157 -29.22 9.64 15.18
N GLY A 158 -30.20 8.80 14.90
CA GLY A 158 -31.15 8.29 15.89
C GLY A 158 -30.53 7.14 16.67
N GLU A 159 -30.95 5.91 16.39
CA GLU A 159 -30.37 4.68 16.93
C GLU A 159 -29.29 4.10 15.99
N LEU A 160 -28.21 3.56 16.55
CA LEU A 160 -27.21 2.76 15.83
C LEU A 160 -27.29 1.30 16.28
N LYS A 161 -27.79 0.44 15.40
CA LYS A 161 -27.84 -1.01 15.59
C LYS A 161 -26.70 -1.69 14.85
N VAL A 162 -26.08 -2.67 15.51
CA VAL A 162 -25.01 -3.47 14.91
C VAL A 162 -25.41 -4.94 14.98
N GLU A 163 -25.30 -5.64 13.86
CA GLU A 163 -25.64 -7.05 13.72
C GLU A 163 -24.44 -7.80 13.18
N ALA A 164 -23.77 -8.59 14.02
CA ALA A 164 -22.64 -9.42 13.62
C ALA A 164 -23.11 -10.85 13.31
N GLY A 165 -22.71 -11.36 12.15
CA GLY A 165 -22.95 -12.73 11.72
C GLY A 165 -22.17 -13.76 12.54
N GLU A 166 -22.38 -15.03 12.22
CA GLU A 166 -21.79 -16.14 12.97
C GLU A 166 -20.25 -16.08 12.97
N GLY A 167 -19.65 -16.30 14.16
CA GLY A 167 -18.20 -16.29 14.34
C GLY A 167 -17.56 -14.90 14.37
N ILE A 168 -18.34 -13.83 14.23
CA ILE A 168 -17.89 -12.45 14.42
C ILE A 168 -18.20 -11.99 15.84
N ASN A 169 -17.25 -11.27 16.44
CA ASN A 169 -17.38 -10.76 17.79
C ASN A 169 -18.28 -9.52 17.80
N GLN A 170 -19.55 -9.72 18.21
CA GLN A 170 -20.56 -8.67 18.31
C GLN A 170 -20.11 -7.45 19.13
N SER A 171 -19.52 -7.67 20.32
CA SER A 171 -19.09 -6.57 21.18
C SER A 171 -18.01 -5.73 20.49
N PHE A 172 -17.03 -6.40 19.89
CA PHE A 172 -15.94 -5.72 19.18
C PHE A 172 -16.46 -4.92 17.98
N MET A 173 -17.34 -5.48 17.16
CA MET A 173 -17.92 -4.76 16.01
C MET A 173 -18.85 -3.62 16.46
N SER A 174 -19.54 -3.78 17.59
CA SER A 174 -20.33 -2.71 18.19
C SER A 174 -19.45 -1.54 18.64
N ASP A 175 -18.37 -1.82 19.38
CA ASP A 175 -17.41 -0.81 19.81
C ASP A 175 -16.77 -0.10 18.60
N LEU A 176 -16.51 -0.85 17.53
CA LEU A 176 -15.96 -0.34 16.28
C LEU A 176 -16.92 0.62 15.60
N SER A 177 -18.19 0.23 15.50
CA SER A 177 -19.25 1.00 14.85
C SER A 177 -19.59 2.32 15.56
N HIS A 178 -19.51 2.34 16.89
CA HIS A 178 -19.81 3.53 17.72
C HIS A 178 -18.62 4.47 17.90
N ASN A 179 -17.45 4.18 17.31
CA ASN A 179 -16.26 4.97 17.52
C ASN A 179 -16.40 6.38 16.91
N GLY A 180 -16.47 7.40 17.77
CA GLY A 180 -16.56 8.80 17.35
C GLY A 180 -17.94 9.19 16.77
N ILE A 181 -18.99 8.43 17.07
CA ILE A 181 -20.37 8.75 16.72
C ILE A 181 -21.33 8.27 17.80
N ALA A 182 -22.19 9.15 18.28
CA ALA A 182 -23.25 8.86 19.24
C ALA A 182 -24.62 9.30 18.71
N SER A 183 -25.68 8.79 19.33
CA SER A 183 -27.05 9.26 19.06
C SER A 183 -27.13 10.78 19.27
N GLY A 184 -27.77 11.47 18.32
CA GLY A 184 -27.86 12.92 18.25
C GLY A 184 -26.75 13.60 17.44
N ASP A 185 -25.63 12.92 17.16
CA ASP A 185 -24.56 13.48 16.33
C ASP A 185 -24.97 13.57 14.86
N VAL A 186 -24.43 14.55 14.13
CA VAL A 186 -24.65 14.67 12.69
C VAL A 186 -23.94 13.54 11.94
N ILE A 187 -24.68 12.84 11.07
CA ILE A 187 -24.12 11.77 10.24
C ILE A 187 -23.32 12.41 9.10
N THR A 188 -22.05 12.03 9.00
CA THR A 188 -21.12 12.50 7.96
C THR A 188 -20.35 11.33 7.37
N GLU A 189 -19.65 11.57 6.25
CA GLU A 189 -18.70 10.59 5.71
C GLU A 189 -17.60 10.21 6.73
N GLN A 190 -17.20 11.15 7.58
CA GLN A 190 -16.14 10.96 8.59
C GLN A 190 -16.61 10.30 9.89
N SER A 191 -17.92 10.07 10.06
CA SER A 191 -18.48 9.38 11.22
C SER A 191 -18.92 7.95 10.86
N LEU A 192 -20.17 7.76 10.44
CA LEU A 192 -20.74 6.42 10.20
C LEU A 192 -20.05 5.70 9.02
N VAL A 193 -19.92 6.38 7.88
CA VAL A 193 -19.37 5.77 6.66
C VAL A 193 -17.91 5.37 6.86
N ARG A 194 -17.12 6.22 7.52
CA ARG A 194 -15.76 5.89 7.94
C ARG A 194 -15.71 4.60 8.76
N ASN A 195 -16.59 4.41 9.74
CA ASN A 195 -16.58 3.20 10.56
C ASN A 195 -16.89 1.95 9.72
N VAL A 196 -17.86 2.02 8.80
CA VAL A 196 -18.15 0.92 7.85
C VAL A 196 -16.95 0.64 6.95
N ILE A 197 -16.26 1.68 6.47
CA ILE A 197 -15.01 1.54 5.69
C ILE A 197 -13.92 0.86 6.52
N LEU A 198 -13.76 1.23 7.80
CA LEU A 198 -12.77 0.61 8.69
C LEU A 198 -13.10 -0.87 8.95
N ILE A 199 -14.38 -1.25 9.11
CA ILE A 199 -14.76 -2.67 9.25
C ILE A 199 -14.46 -3.42 7.96
N ASN A 200 -14.79 -2.85 6.79
CA ASN A 200 -14.50 -3.46 5.49
C ASN A 200 -13.00 -3.54 5.17
N ALA A 201 -12.15 -2.81 5.90
CA ALA A 201 -10.71 -2.96 5.82
C ALA A 201 -10.19 -4.19 6.59
N LEU A 202 -11.02 -4.82 7.42
CA LEU A 202 -10.66 -5.99 8.21
C LEU A 202 -10.78 -7.29 7.37
N PRO A 203 -9.79 -8.19 7.42
CA PRO A 203 -9.84 -9.48 6.74
C PRO A 203 -11.03 -10.38 7.13
N GLY A 204 -11.67 -10.97 6.12
CA GLY A 204 -12.68 -12.03 6.29
C GLY A 204 -14.02 -11.57 6.82
N VAL A 205 -14.32 -10.28 6.72
CA VAL A 205 -15.62 -9.70 7.08
C VAL A 205 -16.07 -8.71 6.02
N ARG A 206 -17.39 -8.53 5.91
CA ARG A 206 -18.01 -7.53 5.05
C ARG A 206 -19.09 -6.81 5.83
N ALA A 207 -18.96 -5.49 5.92
CA ALA A 207 -19.95 -4.62 6.54
C ALA A 207 -20.79 -3.91 5.48
N THR A 208 -22.10 -3.91 5.68
CA THR A 208 -23.06 -3.08 4.96
C THR A 208 -23.77 -2.15 5.95
N SER A 209 -24.25 -1.01 5.47
CA SER A 209 -25.02 -0.08 6.29
C SER A 209 -26.28 0.36 5.58
N ILE A 210 -27.39 0.33 6.32
CA ILE A 210 -28.71 0.75 5.87
C ILE A 210 -29.16 1.89 6.79
N LEU A 211 -29.63 2.98 6.19
CA LEU A 211 -30.23 4.09 6.91
C LEU A 211 -31.75 4.02 6.78
N SER A 212 -32.45 4.25 7.89
CA SER A 212 -33.91 4.30 7.96
C SER A 212 -34.36 5.60 8.64
N PRO A 213 -35.59 6.09 8.40
CA PRO A 213 -36.13 7.22 9.15
C PRO A 213 -36.11 6.95 10.65
N GLY A 214 -35.57 7.88 11.44
CA GLY A 214 -35.54 7.78 12.90
C GLY A 214 -36.85 8.22 13.56
N ALA A 215 -36.92 8.11 14.88
CA ALA A 215 -38.11 8.45 15.66
C ALA A 215 -38.45 9.96 15.62
N GLU A 216 -37.45 10.83 15.55
CA GLU A 216 -37.61 12.29 15.55
C GLU A 216 -37.37 12.87 14.15
N PRO A 217 -38.09 13.93 13.73
CA PRO A 217 -37.83 14.61 12.45
C PRO A 217 -36.37 15.08 12.33
N GLY A 218 -35.76 14.84 11.17
CA GLY A 218 -34.34 15.15 10.93
C GLY A 218 -33.36 14.12 11.51
N THR A 219 -33.86 13.01 12.07
CA THR A 219 -33.02 11.88 12.51
C THR A 219 -33.11 10.68 11.56
N SER A 220 -32.05 9.88 11.52
CA SER A 220 -32.00 8.61 10.81
C SER A 220 -31.38 7.53 11.68
N ASP A 221 -32.05 6.39 11.77
CA ASP A 221 -31.51 5.20 12.41
C ASP A 221 -30.58 4.47 11.43
N ALA A 222 -29.50 3.90 11.95
CA ALA A 222 -28.49 3.20 11.17
C ALA A 222 -28.39 1.75 11.64
N THR A 223 -28.47 0.80 10.71
CA THR A 223 -28.14 -0.60 10.96
C THR A 223 -26.86 -0.96 10.21
N ILE A 224 -25.85 -1.44 10.93
CA ILE A 224 -24.64 -2.01 10.35
C ILE A 224 -24.70 -3.53 10.48
N SER A 225 -24.75 -4.23 9.36
CA SER A 225 -24.70 -5.69 9.30
C SER A 225 -23.28 -6.13 8.90
N VAL A 226 -22.63 -6.95 9.71
CA VAL A 226 -21.28 -7.45 9.49
C VAL A 226 -21.35 -8.95 9.26
N GLU A 227 -21.13 -9.38 8.03
CA GLU A 227 -21.20 -10.79 7.61
C GLU A 227 -19.80 -11.39 7.44
N PRO A 228 -19.60 -12.68 7.74
CA PRO A 228 -18.33 -13.35 7.51
C PRO A 228 -18.09 -13.59 6.01
N GLU A 229 -16.85 -13.40 5.58
CA GLU A 229 -16.38 -13.80 4.24
C GLU A 229 -15.53 -15.08 4.31
N ASN A 230 -14.84 -15.42 3.21
CA ASN A 230 -13.98 -16.60 3.11
C ASN A 230 -12.96 -16.63 4.26
N LYS A 231 -13.13 -17.62 5.15
CA LYS A 231 -12.25 -17.83 6.31
C LYS A 231 -10.84 -18.22 5.90
N VAL A 232 -10.68 -18.94 4.79
CA VAL A 232 -9.38 -19.37 4.28
C VAL A 232 -9.28 -18.92 2.84
N ILE A 233 -8.20 -18.22 2.54
CA ILE A 233 -7.79 -17.85 1.18
C ILE A 233 -6.34 -18.27 0.97
N GLY A 234 -5.95 -18.60 -0.24
CA GLY A 234 -4.58 -19.00 -0.48
C GLY A 234 -4.16 -19.03 -1.94
N TYR A 235 -2.89 -19.36 -2.12
CA TYR A 235 -2.31 -19.54 -3.44
C TYR A 235 -1.24 -20.62 -3.44
N ALA A 236 -1.03 -21.22 -4.60
CA ALA A 236 0.11 -22.08 -4.87
C ALA A 236 0.55 -21.90 -6.32
N GLY A 237 1.85 -22.05 -6.58
CA GLY A 237 2.36 -21.87 -7.93
C GLY A 237 3.82 -22.26 -8.09
N ILE A 238 4.26 -22.15 -9.34
CA ILE A 238 5.64 -22.33 -9.77
C ILE A 238 6.03 -21.17 -10.69
N ASN A 239 7.29 -20.75 -10.66
CA ASN A 239 7.79 -19.74 -11.57
C ASN A 239 9.28 -19.94 -11.90
N THR A 240 9.80 -19.13 -12.82
CA THR A 240 11.23 -19.07 -13.17
C THR A 240 11.90 -17.78 -12.66
N TYR A 241 11.36 -17.17 -11.61
CA TYR A 241 11.77 -15.83 -11.13
C TYR A 241 12.93 -15.89 -10.13
N GLY A 242 13.41 -17.09 -9.78
CA GLY A 242 14.50 -17.28 -8.83
C GLY A 242 15.86 -16.79 -9.34
N ASN A 243 16.78 -16.59 -8.41
CA ASN A 243 18.14 -16.16 -8.73
C ASN A 243 18.94 -17.31 -9.40
N PRO A 244 19.74 -17.04 -10.45
CA PRO A 244 20.55 -18.07 -11.13
C PRO A 244 21.48 -18.87 -10.22
N TYR A 245 21.97 -18.27 -9.12
CA TYR A 245 22.89 -18.88 -8.17
C TYR A 245 22.20 -19.63 -7.04
N THR A 246 20.89 -19.41 -6.81
CA THR A 246 20.11 -20.09 -5.76
C THR A 246 18.93 -20.88 -6.33
N GLY A 247 18.96 -21.16 -7.64
CA GLY A 247 17.90 -21.85 -8.39
C GLY A 247 16.86 -20.88 -8.98
N ARG A 248 16.68 -20.95 -10.31
CA ARG A 248 15.73 -20.12 -11.06
C ARG A 248 14.29 -20.58 -10.90
N GLU A 249 14.08 -21.88 -10.97
CA GLU A 249 12.77 -22.49 -10.88
C GLU A 249 12.38 -22.59 -9.42
N THR A 250 11.28 -21.94 -9.04
CA THR A 250 10.79 -21.93 -7.66
C THR A 250 9.36 -22.42 -7.60
N ALA A 251 9.04 -23.14 -6.52
CA ALA A 251 7.69 -23.43 -6.09
C ALA A 251 7.36 -22.55 -4.89
N PHE A 252 6.13 -22.06 -4.81
CA PHE A 252 5.69 -21.20 -3.73
C PHE A 252 4.24 -21.50 -3.37
N ALA A 253 3.90 -21.26 -2.11
CA ALA A 253 2.53 -21.36 -1.63
C ALA A 253 2.31 -20.41 -0.45
N GLY A 254 1.08 -20.00 -0.26
CA GLY A 254 0.66 -19.21 0.90
C GLY A 254 -0.79 -19.45 1.25
N VAL A 255 -1.11 -19.28 2.52
CA VAL A 255 -2.46 -19.37 3.05
C VAL A 255 -2.67 -18.28 4.08
N ALA A 256 -3.85 -17.66 4.04
CA ALA A 256 -4.31 -16.75 5.08
C ALA A 256 -5.59 -17.31 5.70
N VAL A 257 -5.61 -17.34 7.03
CA VAL A 257 -6.78 -17.67 7.83
C VAL A 257 -7.30 -16.39 8.44
N ASN A 258 -8.46 -15.96 7.95
CA ASN A 258 -9.12 -14.74 8.35
C ASN A 258 -10.04 -14.97 9.55
N ASN A 259 -10.22 -13.91 10.32
CA ASN A 259 -11.17 -13.79 11.41
C ASN A 259 -11.07 -14.94 12.45
N LEU A 260 -9.85 -15.27 12.91
CA LEU A 260 -9.63 -16.35 13.88
C LEU A 260 -10.24 -16.04 15.25
N ALA A 261 -10.13 -14.80 15.72
CA ALA A 261 -10.66 -14.34 17.00
C ALA A 261 -12.03 -13.64 16.88
N GLY A 262 -12.65 -13.65 15.70
CA GLY A 262 -13.91 -12.96 15.44
C GLY A 262 -13.77 -11.43 15.30
N ARG A 263 -12.54 -10.91 15.20
CA ARG A 263 -12.26 -9.46 15.18
C ARG A 263 -11.78 -8.95 13.82
N GLY A 264 -11.85 -9.79 12.78
CA GLY A 264 -11.21 -9.51 11.50
C GLY A 264 -9.68 -9.52 11.58
N ASP A 265 -9.12 -10.36 12.45
CA ASP A 265 -7.70 -10.67 12.52
C ASP A 265 -7.27 -11.66 11.42
N GLN A 266 -6.00 -11.68 11.03
CA GLN A 266 -5.51 -12.55 9.96
C GLN A 266 -4.20 -13.21 10.34
N LEU A 267 -4.16 -14.54 10.22
CA LEU A 267 -2.95 -15.34 10.31
C LEU A 267 -2.50 -15.75 8.91
N THR A 268 -1.28 -15.45 8.55
CA THR A 268 -0.69 -15.74 7.24
C THR A 268 0.47 -16.69 7.37
N PHE A 269 0.58 -17.60 6.41
CA PHE A 269 1.74 -18.48 6.22
C PHE A 269 2.13 -18.43 4.76
N GLY A 270 3.43 -18.42 4.50
CA GLY A 270 3.98 -18.46 3.15
C GLY A 270 5.30 -19.21 3.11
N GLY A 271 5.59 -19.75 1.94
CA GLY A 271 6.84 -20.43 1.70
C GLY A 271 7.23 -20.44 0.23
N ARG A 272 8.54 -20.51 -0.01
CA ARG A 272 9.13 -20.67 -1.34
C ARG A 272 10.33 -21.59 -1.25
N ILE A 273 10.48 -22.44 -2.26
CA ILE A 273 11.64 -23.32 -2.42
C ILE A 273 12.10 -23.32 -3.86
N SER A 274 13.41 -23.30 -4.09
CA SER A 274 13.98 -23.50 -5.43
C SER A 274 14.09 -24.99 -5.77
N ARG A 275 14.13 -25.35 -7.06
CA ARG A 275 14.17 -26.75 -7.54
C ARG A 275 15.25 -27.61 -6.87
N ASN A 276 16.39 -27.01 -6.56
CA ASN A 276 17.54 -27.70 -5.96
C ASN A 276 17.66 -27.44 -4.45
N GLU A 277 16.68 -26.77 -3.84
CA GLU A 277 16.65 -26.39 -2.42
C GLU A 277 17.77 -25.42 -1.98
N ASP A 278 18.49 -24.85 -2.94
CA ASP A 278 19.49 -23.79 -2.76
C ASP A 278 18.91 -22.49 -2.20
N LEU A 279 17.59 -22.36 -2.18
CA LEU A 279 16.82 -21.29 -1.56
C LEU A 279 15.59 -21.90 -0.91
N LYS A 280 15.44 -21.65 0.39
CA LYS A 280 14.24 -21.96 1.16
C LYS A 280 13.84 -20.71 1.92
N ALA A 281 12.60 -20.28 1.75
CA ALA A 281 12.04 -19.15 2.46
C ALA A 281 10.72 -19.55 3.12
N PHE A 282 10.52 -19.08 4.35
CA PHE A 282 9.31 -19.29 5.12
C PHE A 282 8.93 -18.00 5.83
N ASN A 283 7.63 -17.70 5.89
CA ASN A 283 7.12 -16.58 6.65
C ASN A 283 5.81 -16.93 7.36
N ILE A 284 5.63 -16.37 8.55
CA ILE A 284 4.39 -16.40 9.32
C ILE A 284 4.11 -14.99 9.81
N GLY A 285 2.84 -14.57 9.78
CA GLY A 285 2.44 -13.28 10.29
C GLY A 285 1.05 -13.28 10.89
N TYR A 286 0.82 -12.48 11.91
CA TYR A 286 -0.48 -12.29 12.53
C TYR A 286 -0.80 -10.80 12.65
N ALA A 287 -1.93 -10.39 12.06
CA ALA A 287 -2.43 -9.02 12.13
C ALA A 287 -3.75 -8.99 12.89
N THR A 288 -3.90 -8.07 13.85
CA THR A 288 -5.12 -7.96 14.66
C THR A 288 -5.41 -6.50 15.03
N PRO A 289 -6.68 -6.06 14.98
CA PRO A 289 -7.05 -4.75 15.50
C PRO A 289 -6.82 -4.62 17.01
N VAL A 290 -6.25 -3.51 17.47
CA VAL A 290 -5.88 -3.31 18.88
C VAL A 290 -6.14 -1.89 19.38
N PHE A 291 -6.54 -1.71 20.65
CA PHE A 291 -6.77 -0.41 21.33
C PHE A 291 -7.88 0.49 20.74
N SER A 292 -8.02 0.57 19.42
CA SER A 292 -8.98 1.39 18.68
C SER A 292 -9.27 0.75 17.33
N PRO A 293 -10.47 0.97 16.76
CA PRO A 293 -10.86 0.58 15.40
C PRO A 293 -9.89 0.97 14.28
N ALA A 294 -9.15 2.05 14.48
CA ALA A 294 -8.23 2.57 13.48
C ALA A 294 -6.84 1.94 13.54
N ASN A 295 -6.56 1.09 14.53
CA ASN A 295 -5.23 0.58 14.83
C ASN A 295 -5.14 -0.92 14.51
N VAL A 296 -4.08 -1.33 13.82
CA VAL A 296 -3.77 -2.73 13.54
C VAL A 296 -2.35 -3.03 14.01
N LEU A 297 -2.22 -4.03 14.88
CA LEU A 297 -0.92 -4.60 15.26
C LEU A 297 -0.62 -5.78 14.36
N SER A 298 0.55 -5.76 13.72
CA SER A 298 1.04 -6.85 12.88
C SER A 298 2.35 -7.39 13.46
N LEU A 299 2.40 -8.70 13.72
CA LEU A 299 3.60 -9.41 14.12
C LEU A 299 4.02 -10.36 13.00
N GLY A 300 5.31 -10.49 12.76
CA GLY A 300 5.84 -11.32 11.68
C GLY A 300 7.16 -11.99 12.04
N TYR A 301 7.34 -13.19 11.51
CA TYR A 301 8.61 -13.91 11.53
C TYR A 301 8.90 -14.45 10.13
N SER A 302 10.16 -14.38 9.72
CA SER A 302 10.59 -14.87 8.42
C SER A 302 11.98 -15.47 8.49
N LEU A 303 12.17 -16.58 7.78
CA LEU A 303 13.42 -17.32 7.69
C LEU A 303 13.76 -17.51 6.21
N VAL A 304 15.00 -17.22 5.86
CA VAL A 304 15.58 -17.52 4.55
C VAL A 304 16.86 -18.29 4.75
N GLU A 305 16.99 -19.41 4.06
CA GLU A 305 18.22 -20.18 3.94
C GLU A 305 18.63 -20.22 2.47
N TYR A 306 19.91 -20.03 2.20
CA TYR A 306 20.43 -20.11 0.84
C TYR A 306 21.80 -20.78 0.77
N SER A 307 22.10 -21.33 -0.39
CA SER A 307 23.41 -21.86 -0.76
C SER A 307 23.72 -21.46 -2.20
N LEU A 308 24.90 -20.89 -2.44
CA LEU A 308 25.26 -20.35 -3.74
C LEU A 308 25.90 -21.44 -4.61
N ASN A 309 25.37 -21.58 -5.83
CA ASN A 309 25.85 -22.50 -6.84
C ASN A 309 26.60 -21.79 -7.98
N GLY A 310 26.92 -22.54 -9.04
CA GLY A 310 27.68 -22.03 -10.19
C GLY A 310 29.12 -21.74 -9.80
N GLN A 311 29.59 -20.52 -10.10
CA GLN A 311 30.96 -20.09 -9.78
C GLN A 311 31.28 -20.02 -8.28
N PHE A 312 30.26 -20.08 -7.41
CA PHE A 312 30.40 -20.04 -5.95
C PHE A 312 30.37 -21.42 -5.29
N LYS A 313 30.14 -22.48 -6.06
CA LYS A 313 30.03 -23.83 -5.52
C LYS A 313 31.34 -24.28 -4.85
N ASP A 314 32.47 -23.92 -5.45
CA ASP A 314 33.81 -24.31 -4.97
C ASP A 314 34.24 -23.61 -3.68
N ILE A 315 33.57 -22.50 -3.32
CA ILE A 315 33.87 -21.74 -2.10
C ILE A 315 32.88 -22.04 -0.95
N ASP A 316 31.89 -22.91 -1.18
CA ASP A 316 30.82 -23.30 -0.23
C ASP A 316 30.20 -22.09 0.48
N ALA A 317 29.72 -21.13 -0.32
CA ALA A 317 29.08 -19.92 0.20
C ALA A 317 27.60 -20.17 0.49
N LYS A 318 27.21 -19.99 1.76
CA LYS A 318 25.85 -20.22 2.24
C LYS A 318 25.49 -19.22 3.32
N GLY A 319 24.21 -19.08 3.60
CA GLY A 319 23.77 -18.20 4.68
C GLY A 319 22.36 -18.47 5.15
N ASN A 320 22.05 -17.91 6.31
CA ASN A 320 20.70 -17.85 6.83
C ASN A 320 20.37 -16.43 7.31
N SER A 321 19.09 -16.10 7.27
CA SER A 321 18.60 -14.81 7.69
C SER A 321 17.24 -14.95 8.35
N GLN A 322 17.11 -14.39 9.55
CA GLN A 322 15.88 -14.38 10.33
C GLN A 322 15.43 -12.94 10.56
N TYR A 323 14.13 -12.71 10.41
CA TYR A 323 13.52 -11.40 10.54
C TYR A 323 12.36 -11.51 11.52
N PHE A 324 12.33 -10.62 12.51
CA PHE A 324 11.24 -10.45 13.45
C PHE A 324 10.70 -9.04 13.28
N THR A 325 9.42 -8.91 13.00
CA THR A 325 8.79 -7.62 12.71
C THR A 325 7.60 -7.38 13.60
N ALA A 326 7.46 -6.17 14.12
CA ALA A 326 6.27 -5.68 14.79
C ALA A 326 5.89 -4.32 14.22
N TYR A 327 4.68 -4.17 13.70
CA TYR A 327 4.15 -2.91 13.17
C TYR A 327 2.86 -2.53 13.87
N LEU A 328 2.70 -1.25 14.17
CA LEU A 328 1.45 -0.65 14.57
C LEU A 328 1.04 0.38 13.51
N ASP A 329 0.01 0.05 12.75
CA ASP A 329 -0.60 0.93 11.76
C ASP A 329 -1.80 1.64 12.36
N ARG A 330 -1.94 2.94 12.12
CA ARG A 330 -3.08 3.77 12.54
C ARG A 330 -3.65 4.56 11.38
N SER A 331 -4.93 4.35 11.09
CA SER A 331 -5.71 5.17 10.14
C SER A 331 -6.06 6.53 10.77
N MET A 332 -5.33 7.58 10.37
CA MET A 332 -5.49 8.94 10.88
C MET A 332 -6.69 9.65 10.23
N TYR A 333 -6.90 9.39 8.93
CA TYR A 333 -7.98 9.94 8.15
C TYR A 333 -8.45 8.92 7.12
N ARG A 334 -9.76 8.81 6.89
CA ARG A 334 -10.33 7.89 5.90
C ARG A 334 -11.70 8.36 5.43
N ASP A 335 -11.89 8.48 4.13
CA ASP A 335 -13.20 8.54 3.45
C ASP A 335 -13.23 7.56 2.26
N SER A 336 -14.25 7.67 1.41
CA SER A 336 -14.45 6.84 0.21
C SER A 336 -13.36 7.00 -0.86
N ARG A 337 -12.57 8.08 -0.81
CA ARG A 337 -11.59 8.49 -1.82
C ARG A 337 -10.21 8.80 -1.28
N LYS A 338 -10.04 9.02 0.02
CA LYS A 338 -8.80 9.48 0.65
C LYS A 338 -8.51 8.68 1.91
N GLY A 339 -7.23 8.40 2.13
CA GLY A 339 -6.76 7.75 3.34
C GLY A 339 -5.39 8.29 3.74
N VAL A 340 -5.16 8.43 5.05
CA VAL A 340 -3.83 8.72 5.61
C VAL A 340 -3.58 7.75 6.76
N ASN A 341 -2.47 7.00 6.67
CA ASN A 341 -2.06 6.04 7.68
C ASN A 341 -0.69 6.42 8.26
N LEU A 342 -0.56 6.29 9.56
CA LEU A 342 0.70 6.38 10.29
C LEU A 342 1.15 4.97 10.65
N ARG A 343 2.46 4.70 10.55
CA ARG A 343 3.07 3.41 10.90
C ARG A 343 4.21 3.63 11.88
N LEU A 344 4.23 2.83 12.94
CA LEU A 344 5.39 2.63 13.79
C LEU A 344 5.85 1.18 13.66
N GLY A 345 7.13 0.95 13.37
CA GLY A 345 7.71 -0.37 13.18
C GLY A 345 8.90 -0.62 14.08
N GLY A 346 9.03 -1.85 14.58
CA GLY A 346 10.24 -2.40 15.17
C GLY A 346 10.64 -3.65 14.38
N ILE A 347 11.90 -3.70 13.93
CA ILE A 347 12.42 -4.80 13.12
C ILE A 347 13.71 -5.29 13.75
N TYR A 348 13.86 -6.61 13.89
CA TYR A 348 15.08 -7.24 14.34
C TYR A 348 15.50 -8.33 13.35
N LYS A 349 16.77 -8.30 12.94
CA LYS A 349 17.32 -9.18 11.92
C LYS A 349 18.52 -9.91 12.50
N GLU A 350 18.56 -11.21 12.31
CA GLU A 350 19.75 -12.03 12.56
C GLU A 350 20.25 -12.54 11.22
N LEU A 351 21.50 -12.22 10.87
CA LEU A 351 22.09 -12.54 9.58
C LEU A 351 23.37 -13.34 9.81
N LYS A 352 23.52 -14.43 9.07
CA LYS A 352 24.70 -15.29 9.15
C LYS A 352 25.11 -15.75 7.77
N ASP A 353 26.28 -15.29 7.33
CA ASP A 353 26.89 -15.67 6.06
C ASP A 353 28.17 -16.46 6.33
N GLU A 354 28.35 -17.57 5.63
CA GLU A 354 29.48 -18.48 5.79
C GLU A 354 30.19 -18.77 4.47
N ILE A 355 31.50 -18.92 4.55
CA ILE A 355 32.36 -19.37 3.44
C ILE A 355 33.13 -20.61 3.88
N GLY A 356 32.71 -21.78 3.43
CA GLY A 356 33.32 -23.03 3.86
C GLY A 356 34.82 -23.12 3.52
N LEU A 357 35.22 -22.67 2.32
CA LEU A 357 36.63 -22.78 1.86
C LEU A 357 37.62 -21.98 2.71
N PHE A 358 37.19 -20.83 3.24
CA PHE A 358 38.06 -19.93 4.04
C PHE A 358 37.73 -19.95 5.54
N SER A 359 36.75 -20.76 5.96
CA SER A 359 36.25 -20.79 7.35
C SER A 359 35.90 -19.40 7.88
N VAL A 360 35.34 -18.55 7.01
CA VAL A 360 34.94 -17.18 7.34
C VAL A 360 33.47 -17.22 7.73
N ASN A 361 33.19 -16.64 8.89
CA ASN A 361 31.83 -16.43 9.37
C ASN A 361 31.60 -14.92 9.49
N ASN A 362 30.44 -14.49 9.01
CA ASN A 362 29.96 -13.13 9.16
C ASN A 362 28.56 -13.17 9.78
N ARG A 363 28.52 -13.27 11.10
CA ARG A 363 27.30 -13.13 11.89
C ARG A 363 27.12 -11.69 12.36
N ARG A 364 25.93 -11.16 12.16
CA ARG A 364 25.54 -9.82 12.61
C ARG A 364 24.05 -9.74 12.90
N ASP A 365 23.70 -8.85 13.80
CA ASP A 365 22.31 -8.52 14.09
C ASP A 365 22.04 -7.07 13.69
N ILE A 366 20.81 -6.79 13.25
CA ILE A 366 20.35 -5.43 12.93
C ILE A 366 19.06 -5.16 13.69
N ALA A 367 19.04 -4.11 14.52
CA ALA A 367 17.84 -3.65 15.21
C ALA A 367 17.40 -2.31 14.64
N GLU A 368 16.12 -2.16 14.30
CA GLU A 368 15.57 -0.99 13.62
C GLU A 368 14.28 -0.52 14.26
N VAL A 369 14.08 0.80 14.22
CA VAL A 369 12.81 1.48 14.46
C VAL A 369 12.45 2.28 13.23
N GLU A 370 11.22 2.11 12.74
CA GLU A 370 10.67 2.79 11.59
C GLU A 370 9.50 3.68 11.99
N LEU A 371 9.48 4.91 11.48
CA LEU A 371 8.30 5.77 11.47
C LEU A 371 7.91 6.06 10.02
N GLY A 372 6.67 5.77 9.67
CA GLY A 372 6.16 5.95 8.31
C GLY A 372 4.84 6.68 8.26
N VAL A 373 4.62 7.45 7.20
CA VAL A 373 3.33 8.01 6.83
C VAL A 373 3.01 7.61 5.39
N SER A 374 1.78 7.21 5.14
CA SER A 374 1.29 6.93 3.79
C SER A 374 -0.05 7.60 3.55
N GLY A 375 -0.25 8.04 2.32
CA GLY A 375 -1.47 8.67 1.85
C GLY A 375 -1.96 8.00 0.57
N GLU A 376 -3.27 7.89 0.43
CA GLU A 376 -3.94 7.45 -0.78
C GLU A 376 -5.03 8.46 -1.17
N TRP A 377 -5.19 8.67 -2.47
CA TRP A 377 -6.20 9.57 -3.01
C TRP A 377 -6.71 9.09 -4.36
N ILE A 378 -8.03 9.03 -4.50
CA ILE A 378 -8.76 8.69 -5.73
C ILE A 378 -9.44 9.96 -6.25
N THR A 379 -9.33 10.22 -7.56
CA THR A 379 -10.01 11.33 -8.23
C THR A 379 -11.52 11.19 -8.14
N ALA A 380 -12.24 12.28 -8.33
CA ALA A 380 -13.71 12.26 -8.31
C ALA A 380 -14.33 11.31 -9.36
N GLY A 381 -13.63 11.07 -10.47
CA GLY A 381 -14.05 10.12 -11.51
C GLY A 381 -13.78 8.64 -11.17
N GLY A 382 -13.07 8.34 -10.07
CA GLY A 382 -12.71 6.95 -9.71
C GLY A 382 -11.64 6.32 -10.62
N ASP A 383 -11.13 7.07 -11.59
CA ASP A 383 -10.30 6.61 -12.70
C ASP A 383 -8.80 6.73 -12.42
N VAL A 384 -8.39 7.61 -11.49
CA VAL A 384 -6.99 7.80 -11.10
C VAL A 384 -6.83 7.63 -9.60
N MET A 385 -5.88 6.80 -9.21
CA MET A 385 -5.45 6.59 -7.83
C MET A 385 -3.99 7.00 -7.65
N TYR A 386 -3.73 7.79 -6.62
CA TYR A 386 -2.41 8.16 -6.14
C TYR A 386 -2.14 7.49 -4.80
N GLN A 387 -0.90 7.03 -4.60
CA GLN A 387 -0.41 6.57 -3.32
C GLN A 387 0.99 7.15 -3.09
N LEU A 388 1.22 7.71 -1.92
CA LEU A 388 2.51 8.24 -1.49
C LEU A 388 2.87 7.64 -0.14
N GLY A 389 4.14 7.31 0.06
CA GLY A 389 4.64 6.80 1.33
C GLY A 389 6.01 7.40 1.62
N LEU A 390 6.21 7.86 2.85
CA LEU A 390 7.48 8.33 3.37
C LEU A 390 7.77 7.56 4.66
N SER A 391 8.96 6.96 4.77
CA SER A 391 9.42 6.37 6.02
C SER A 391 10.83 6.82 6.35
N ALA A 392 11.09 6.95 7.65
CA ALA A 392 12.41 7.12 8.22
C ALA A 392 12.70 5.94 9.14
N THR A 393 13.85 5.30 8.93
CA THR A 393 14.30 4.17 9.74
C THR A 393 15.61 4.56 10.41
N GLY A 394 15.67 4.42 11.73
CA GLY A 394 16.92 4.41 12.49
C GLY A 394 17.24 2.98 12.89
N GLY A 395 18.50 2.57 12.80
CA GLY A 395 18.89 1.22 13.18
C GLY A 395 20.32 1.10 13.66
N HIS A 396 20.68 -0.08 14.17
CA HIS A 396 22.00 -0.39 14.67
C HIS A 396 22.47 -1.76 14.17
N VAL A 397 23.64 -1.81 13.52
CA VAL A 397 24.29 -3.04 13.08
C VAL A 397 25.32 -3.49 14.11
N SER A 398 25.20 -4.74 14.57
CA SER A 398 26.09 -5.35 15.55
C SER A 398 26.68 -6.66 15.02
N PHE A 399 27.94 -6.63 14.59
CA PHE A 399 28.70 -7.84 14.27
C PHE A 399 28.99 -8.67 15.53
N LYS A 400 28.93 -10.00 15.39
CA LYS A 400 29.21 -10.95 16.48
C LYS A 400 30.58 -11.61 16.36
N ASP A 401 31.14 -11.61 15.15
CA ASP A 401 32.46 -12.12 14.87
C ASP A 401 33.48 -10.97 14.88
N SER A 402 34.43 -11.00 15.81
CA SER A 402 35.42 -9.90 15.94
C SER A 402 36.29 -9.71 14.70
N LEU A 403 36.50 -10.76 13.90
CA LEU A 403 37.20 -10.63 12.62
C LEU A 403 36.34 -9.93 11.58
N ALA A 404 35.04 -10.22 11.51
CA ALA A 404 34.12 -9.56 10.59
C ALA A 404 33.96 -8.07 10.94
N GLU A 405 33.78 -7.76 12.23
CA GLU A 405 33.81 -6.39 12.75
C GLU A 405 35.10 -5.65 12.38
N LEU A 406 36.26 -6.29 12.59
CA LEU A 406 37.55 -5.67 12.28
C LEU A 406 37.65 -5.37 10.79
N VAL A 407 37.29 -6.33 9.92
CA VAL A 407 37.33 -6.20 8.46
C VAL A 407 36.42 -5.07 7.99
N ASP A 408 35.19 -5.01 8.50
CA ASP A 408 34.22 -3.95 8.19
C ASP A 408 34.74 -2.54 8.53
N ARG A 409 35.43 -2.40 9.66
CA ARG A 409 35.97 -1.11 10.12
C ARG A 409 37.29 -0.72 9.45
N THR A 410 37.95 -1.60 8.69
CA THR A 410 39.28 -1.29 8.14
C THR A 410 39.22 -0.31 6.98
N SER A 411 40.17 0.63 6.94
CA SER A 411 40.40 1.52 5.79
C SER A 411 40.94 0.80 4.54
N LEU A 412 41.18 -0.52 4.63
CA LEU A 412 41.69 -1.36 3.56
C LEU A 412 40.55 -2.08 2.81
N GLY A 413 39.38 -1.45 2.69
CA GLY A 413 38.24 -1.98 1.92
C GLY A 413 37.02 -2.40 2.74
N GLY A 414 36.98 -2.08 4.05
CA GLY A 414 35.79 -2.22 4.88
C GLY A 414 34.74 -1.16 4.57
N LEU A 415 33.46 -1.54 4.61
CA LEU A 415 32.35 -0.63 4.29
C LEU A 415 31.94 0.23 5.49
N GLY A 416 32.41 -0.05 6.70
CA GLY A 416 32.06 0.72 7.90
C GLY A 416 30.55 0.71 8.17
N THR A 417 29.91 -0.44 8.04
CA THR A 417 28.46 -0.57 8.26
C THR A 417 28.10 -0.74 9.73
N GLN A 418 29.07 -1.09 10.59
CA GLN A 418 28.84 -1.28 12.01
C GLN A 418 28.44 0.02 12.73
N GLY A 419 27.44 -0.10 13.61
CA GLY A 419 26.96 1.01 14.44
C GLY A 419 25.60 1.52 13.98
N ASP A 420 25.29 2.76 14.37
CA ASP A 420 23.99 3.37 14.12
C ASP A 420 23.89 3.91 12.69
N PHE A 421 22.75 3.69 12.04
CA PHE A 421 22.44 4.27 10.73
C PHE A 421 21.05 4.89 10.72
N MET A 422 20.84 5.79 9.75
CA MET A 422 19.53 6.30 9.37
C MET A 422 19.34 6.16 7.86
N ARG A 423 18.14 5.76 7.47
CA ARG A 423 17.68 5.84 6.08
C ARG A 423 16.32 6.47 5.97
N VAL A 424 16.04 7.03 4.80
CA VAL A 424 14.73 7.56 4.41
C VAL A 424 14.33 6.88 3.12
N ASN A 425 13.08 6.43 3.05
CA ASN A 425 12.49 5.85 1.86
C ASN A 425 11.28 6.67 1.43
N LEU A 426 11.17 6.94 0.13
CA LEU A 426 10.02 7.57 -0.50
C LEU A 426 9.46 6.62 -1.57
N ILE A 427 8.14 6.49 -1.60
CA ILE A 427 7.45 5.63 -2.53
C ILE A 427 6.27 6.39 -3.11
N ALA A 428 6.11 6.33 -4.43
CA ALA A 428 5.01 6.95 -5.12
C ALA A 428 4.41 5.98 -6.14
N ASN A 429 3.08 5.92 -6.19
CA ASN A 429 2.36 5.16 -7.20
C ASN A 429 1.23 6.02 -7.76
N ARG A 430 1.01 5.93 -9.06
CA ARG A 430 -0.14 6.45 -9.76
C ARG A 430 -0.67 5.37 -10.68
N ASN A 431 -1.94 5.00 -10.52
CA ASN A 431 -2.63 4.09 -11.41
C ASN A 431 -3.80 4.83 -12.06
N GLN A 432 -3.97 4.66 -13.37
CA GLN A 432 -5.05 5.28 -14.14
C GLN A 432 -5.72 4.23 -15.03
N ILE A 433 -7.05 4.15 -14.95
CA ILE A 433 -7.88 3.35 -15.83
C ILE A 433 -8.56 4.29 -16.83
N PHE A 434 -8.26 4.13 -18.11
CA PHE A 434 -8.89 4.89 -19.18
C PHE A 434 -10.23 4.27 -19.58
N GLU A 435 -11.14 5.07 -20.14
CA GLU A 435 -12.47 4.63 -20.59
C GLU A 435 -12.43 3.44 -21.57
N ASN A 436 -11.34 3.31 -22.34
CA ASN A 436 -11.14 2.22 -23.28
C ASN A 436 -10.60 0.91 -22.64
N GLY A 437 -10.54 0.85 -21.30
CA GLY A 437 -10.08 -0.30 -20.52
C GLY A 437 -8.56 -0.45 -20.41
N ILE A 438 -7.77 0.52 -20.90
CA ILE A 438 -6.32 0.53 -20.68
C ILE A 438 -6.06 0.92 -19.22
N ASN A 439 -5.22 0.15 -18.54
CA ASN A 439 -4.71 0.47 -17.22
C ASN A 439 -3.23 0.85 -17.35
N TRP A 440 -2.89 2.05 -16.88
CA TRP A 440 -1.53 2.56 -16.85
C TRP A 440 -1.08 2.83 -15.43
N ALA A 441 0.11 2.35 -15.11
CA ALA A 441 0.77 2.54 -13.83
C ALA A 441 2.09 3.30 -13.99
N LEU A 442 2.34 4.21 -13.06
CA LEU A 442 3.63 4.86 -12.82
C LEU A 442 4.00 4.65 -11.35
N ARG A 443 5.21 4.19 -11.10
CA ARG A 443 5.70 3.80 -9.78
C ARG A 443 7.10 4.37 -9.58
N ALA A 444 7.42 4.79 -8.37
CA ALA A 444 8.74 5.30 -8.03
C ALA A 444 9.11 4.91 -6.61
N ASP A 445 10.36 4.53 -6.43
CA ASP A 445 11.00 4.24 -5.15
C ASP A 445 12.27 5.10 -5.05
N TYR A 446 12.55 5.62 -3.86
CA TYR A 446 13.79 6.33 -3.55
C TYR A 446 14.27 5.92 -2.16
N GLN A 447 15.59 5.84 -2.01
CA GLN A 447 16.25 5.64 -0.74
C GLN A 447 17.41 6.63 -0.60
N ALA A 448 17.58 7.17 0.61
CA ALA A 448 18.79 7.86 1.03
C ALA A 448 19.26 7.31 2.38
N ALA A 449 20.56 7.33 2.60
CA ALA A 449 21.20 6.87 3.83
C ALA A 449 22.22 7.91 4.30
N ASN A 450 22.45 7.97 5.61
CA ASN A 450 23.48 8.85 6.19
C ASN A 450 24.88 8.22 6.26
N GLN A 451 25.00 6.95 5.88
CA GLN A 451 26.25 6.19 5.89
C GLN A 451 26.14 4.95 5.00
N ASN A 452 27.25 4.21 4.88
CA ASN A 452 27.23 2.88 4.30
C ASN A 452 26.35 1.94 5.12
N LEU A 453 25.27 1.46 4.49
CA LEU A 453 24.37 0.47 5.07
C LEU A 453 24.86 -0.95 4.82
N ASP A 454 24.50 -1.85 5.75
CA ASP A 454 24.55 -3.29 5.52
C ASP A 454 23.80 -3.67 4.25
N ILE A 455 24.25 -4.73 3.58
CA ILE A 455 23.64 -5.21 2.34
C ILE A 455 22.15 -5.54 2.49
N ALA A 456 21.70 -5.98 3.67
CA ALA A 456 20.29 -6.24 3.96
C ALA A 456 19.43 -4.96 3.94
N GLU A 457 20.06 -3.79 4.05
CA GLU A 457 19.41 -2.48 4.12
C GLU A 457 19.54 -1.63 2.86
N LYS A 458 20.29 -2.11 1.87
CA LYS A 458 20.47 -1.42 0.59
C LYS A 458 19.24 -1.54 -0.29
N MET A 459 18.98 -0.50 -1.07
CA MET A 459 17.96 -0.50 -2.10
C MET A 459 18.43 -1.27 -3.33
N GLY A 460 17.54 -2.05 -3.93
CA GLY A 460 17.77 -2.68 -5.23
C GLY A 460 17.68 -1.69 -6.39
N ILE A 461 18.67 -1.69 -7.28
CA ILE A 461 18.66 -0.99 -8.57
C ILE A 461 18.68 -2.04 -9.68
N GLY A 462 17.56 -2.18 -10.40
CA GLY A 462 17.38 -3.28 -11.34
C GLY A 462 17.22 -4.65 -10.66
N ALA A 463 16.88 -4.67 -9.39
CA ALA A 463 16.55 -5.90 -8.68
C ALA A 463 15.04 -6.16 -8.72
N VAL A 464 14.64 -7.31 -8.19
CA VAL A 464 13.25 -7.53 -7.76
C VAL A 464 12.86 -6.38 -6.84
N ASN A 465 11.72 -5.76 -7.13
CA ASN A 465 11.27 -4.55 -6.44
C ASN A 465 9.79 -4.70 -6.06
N ARG A 466 9.20 -3.64 -5.50
CA ARG A 466 7.82 -3.67 -4.98
C ARG A 466 6.74 -3.96 -6.02
N TRP A 467 7.05 -3.86 -7.31
CA TRP A 467 6.09 -4.04 -8.38
C TRP A 467 6.53 -4.99 -9.50
N ARG A 468 7.81 -5.42 -9.53
CA ARG A 468 8.32 -6.47 -10.41
C ARG A 468 8.92 -7.58 -9.58
N GLN A 469 8.40 -8.79 -9.80
CA GLN A 469 8.79 -10.01 -9.09
C GLN A 469 9.97 -10.76 -9.74
N PHE A 470 10.50 -10.26 -10.86
CA PHE A 470 11.58 -10.89 -11.60
C PHE A 470 12.65 -9.85 -11.98
N ALA A 471 13.91 -10.24 -11.90
CA ALA A 471 15.06 -9.49 -12.35
C ALA A 471 16.25 -10.43 -12.55
N TYR A 472 17.14 -10.12 -13.50
CA TYR A 472 18.31 -10.96 -13.80
C TYR A 472 19.61 -10.34 -13.27
N LEU A 473 19.77 -9.03 -13.43
CA LEU A 473 20.99 -8.28 -13.11
C LEU A 473 20.73 -7.31 -11.94
N PRO A 474 20.48 -7.82 -10.71
CA PRO A 474 20.27 -6.96 -9.56
C PRO A 474 21.56 -6.20 -9.22
N SER A 475 21.38 -5.01 -8.68
CA SER A 475 22.44 -4.21 -8.06
C SER A 475 21.90 -3.62 -6.76
N LEU A 476 22.79 -3.29 -5.83
CA LEU A 476 22.40 -2.73 -4.53
C LEU A 476 23.08 -1.38 -4.32
N ALA A 477 22.34 -0.43 -3.74
CA ALA A 477 22.79 0.92 -3.50
C ALA A 477 22.38 1.44 -2.12
N ASN A 478 23.22 2.26 -1.50
CA ASN A 478 22.85 2.95 -0.26
C ASN A 478 21.87 4.09 -0.52
N GLU A 479 22.06 4.77 -1.63
CA GLU A 479 21.22 5.89 -2.07
C GLU A 479 20.83 5.68 -3.52
N GLY A 480 19.61 6.00 -3.90
CA GLY A 480 19.19 5.86 -5.29
C GLY A 480 17.69 5.94 -5.48
N TRP A 481 17.28 5.77 -6.72
CA TRP A 481 15.89 5.74 -7.12
C TRP A 481 15.64 4.72 -8.22
N MET A 482 14.39 4.26 -8.28
CA MET A 482 13.83 3.50 -9.37
C MET A 482 12.50 4.13 -9.79
N VAL A 483 12.28 4.26 -11.08
CA VAL A 483 11.01 4.67 -11.67
C VAL A 483 10.58 3.62 -12.68
N GLY A 484 9.34 3.20 -12.57
CA GLY A 484 8.74 2.17 -13.41
C GLY A 484 7.42 2.60 -13.99
N THR A 485 7.18 2.24 -15.24
CA THR A 485 5.89 2.38 -15.87
C THR A 485 5.44 1.09 -16.53
N GLU A 486 4.14 0.84 -16.46
CA GLU A 486 3.50 -0.34 -17.04
C GLU A 486 2.17 0.06 -17.65
N VAL A 487 1.87 -0.52 -18.81
CA VAL A 487 0.56 -0.41 -19.46
C VAL A 487 0.03 -1.81 -19.72
N LYS A 488 -1.23 -2.04 -19.38
CA LYS A 488 -1.92 -3.31 -19.61
C LYS A 488 -3.36 -3.11 -20.02
N LYS A 489 -3.96 -4.12 -20.63
CA LYS A 489 -5.38 -4.11 -20.99
C LYS A 489 -5.97 -5.50 -20.89
N ASP A 490 -7.10 -5.62 -20.21
CA ASP A 490 -7.79 -6.90 -20.05
C ASP A 490 -8.72 -7.15 -21.24
N PHE A 491 -8.54 -8.28 -21.92
CA PHE A 491 -9.44 -8.77 -22.97
C PHE A 491 -10.21 -9.98 -22.44
N ILE A 492 -11.49 -9.78 -22.11
CA ILE A 492 -12.36 -10.87 -21.68
C ILE A 492 -12.66 -11.79 -22.86
N VAL A 493 -12.47 -13.09 -22.66
CA VAL A 493 -12.69 -14.12 -23.67
C VAL A 493 -14.08 -14.70 -23.49
N SER A 494 -15.01 -14.33 -24.38
CA SER A 494 -16.39 -14.82 -24.38
C SER A 494 -16.63 -15.98 -25.35
N ASN A 495 -15.58 -16.51 -26.00
CA ASN A 495 -15.71 -17.56 -27.00
C ASN A 495 -16.12 -18.90 -26.35
N PRO A 496 -17.30 -19.47 -26.67
CA PRO A 496 -17.78 -20.72 -26.07
C PRO A 496 -16.88 -21.94 -26.33
N SER A 497 -16.03 -21.90 -27.37
CA SER A 497 -15.08 -22.97 -27.70
C SER A 497 -13.83 -22.96 -26.81
N LEU A 498 -13.49 -21.82 -26.18
CA LEU A 498 -12.31 -21.66 -25.31
C LEU A 498 -12.73 -21.67 -23.83
N LYS A 499 -13.42 -22.73 -23.39
CA LYS A 499 -14.03 -22.84 -22.05
C LYS A 499 -13.08 -22.68 -20.86
N VAL A 500 -11.77 -22.82 -21.08
CA VAL A 500 -10.74 -22.75 -20.03
C VAL A 500 -10.23 -21.33 -19.84
N LEU A 501 -10.22 -20.50 -20.89
CA LEU A 501 -9.61 -19.16 -20.88
C LEU A 501 -10.69 -18.10 -20.64
N GLN A 502 -10.52 -17.28 -19.60
CA GLN A 502 -11.47 -16.23 -19.20
C GLN A 502 -11.02 -14.84 -19.64
N ALA A 503 -9.72 -14.56 -19.56
CA ALA A 503 -9.17 -13.28 -19.99
C ALA A 503 -7.73 -13.43 -20.50
N VAL A 504 -7.33 -12.51 -21.38
CA VAL A 504 -5.95 -12.33 -21.83
C VAL A 504 -5.56 -10.89 -21.55
N THR A 505 -4.48 -10.68 -20.81
CA THR A 505 -4.01 -9.37 -20.42
C THR A 505 -2.59 -9.17 -20.93
N PRO A 506 -2.41 -8.65 -22.16
CA PRO A 506 -1.11 -8.18 -22.61
C PRO A 506 -0.69 -6.95 -21.80
N TYR A 507 0.61 -6.86 -21.55
CA TYR A 507 1.21 -5.71 -20.89
C TYR A 507 2.61 -5.41 -21.44
N ALA A 508 3.04 -4.17 -21.27
CA ALA A 508 4.38 -3.71 -21.56
C ALA A 508 4.88 -2.82 -20.43
N PHE A 509 6.18 -2.85 -20.17
CA PHE A 509 6.76 -2.08 -19.08
C PHE A 509 8.14 -1.52 -19.41
N TYR A 510 8.51 -0.49 -18.67
CA TYR A 510 9.86 0.09 -18.68
C TYR A 510 10.23 0.54 -17.26
N ASP A 511 11.37 0.07 -16.79
CA ASP A 511 11.99 0.42 -15.51
C ASP A 511 13.33 1.10 -15.75
N PHE A 512 13.59 2.11 -14.94
CA PHE A 512 14.85 2.82 -14.94
C PHE A 512 15.25 3.17 -13.51
N GLY A 513 16.51 2.92 -13.17
CA GLY A 513 17.02 3.25 -11.86
C GLY A 513 18.46 3.70 -11.91
N ASN A 514 18.81 4.54 -10.95
CA ASN A 514 20.17 4.97 -10.70
C ASN A 514 20.43 4.96 -9.20
N GLY A 515 21.61 4.52 -8.79
CA GLY A 515 21.99 4.51 -7.40
C GLY A 515 23.48 4.69 -7.20
N LYS A 516 23.81 5.23 -6.03
CA LYS A 516 25.14 5.33 -5.47
C LYS A 516 25.37 4.11 -4.57
N ILE A 517 26.30 3.25 -4.97
CA ILE A 517 26.53 1.91 -4.41
C ILE A 517 26.85 2.01 -2.91
N ASN A 518 27.80 2.87 -2.57
CA ASN A 518 28.22 3.16 -1.20
C ASN A 518 28.05 4.65 -0.88
N HIS A 519 27.51 5.00 0.28
CA HIS A 519 27.47 6.39 0.75
C HIS A 519 28.88 6.99 0.84
N ASP A 520 29.79 6.25 1.48
CA ASP A 520 31.22 6.53 1.59
C ASP A 520 31.96 5.59 0.65
N PRO A 521 32.32 6.05 -0.57
CA PRO A 521 32.89 5.20 -1.60
C PRO A 521 34.29 4.68 -1.26
N LEU A 522 34.55 3.41 -1.59
CA LEU A 522 35.90 2.82 -1.57
C LEU A 522 36.72 3.19 -2.82
N SER A 523 36.07 3.65 -3.89
CA SER A 523 36.71 4.01 -5.16
C SER A 523 35.92 5.12 -5.88
N SER A 524 36.52 5.72 -6.92
CA SER A 524 35.81 6.71 -7.75
C SER A 524 34.60 6.12 -8.49
N ASP A 525 34.64 4.83 -8.79
CA ASP A 525 33.55 4.10 -9.42
C ASP A 525 32.54 3.70 -8.34
N ASN A 526 31.38 4.35 -8.34
CA ASN A 526 30.41 4.19 -7.24
C ASN A 526 28.95 4.34 -7.65
N HIS A 527 28.65 4.44 -8.95
CA HIS A 527 27.27 4.48 -9.42
C HIS A 527 26.89 3.24 -10.22
N VAL A 528 25.60 2.94 -10.17
CA VAL A 528 24.96 1.93 -11.00
C VAL A 528 23.73 2.52 -11.68
N LEU A 529 23.57 2.17 -12.95
CA LEU A 529 22.41 2.45 -13.77
C LEU A 529 21.78 1.13 -14.20
N SER A 530 20.45 1.02 -14.08
CA SER A 530 19.71 -0.12 -14.60
C SER A 530 18.56 0.33 -15.48
N ARG A 531 18.37 -0.36 -16.62
CA ARG A 531 17.19 -0.27 -17.48
C ARG A 531 16.59 -1.66 -17.62
N HIS A 532 15.30 -1.82 -17.38
CA HIS A 532 14.62 -3.12 -17.50
C HIS A 532 13.28 -2.94 -18.19
N TYR A 533 13.11 -3.53 -19.36
CA TYR A 533 11.91 -3.33 -20.16
C TYR A 533 11.49 -4.64 -20.81
N GLY A 534 10.21 -4.76 -21.10
CA GLY A 534 9.68 -6.01 -21.58
C GLY A 534 8.21 -5.95 -21.93
N VAL A 535 7.76 -7.07 -22.49
CA VAL A 535 6.37 -7.32 -22.84
C VAL A 535 5.97 -8.67 -22.29
N GLY A 536 4.73 -8.79 -21.86
CA GLY A 536 4.19 -10.03 -21.33
C GLY A 536 2.71 -10.17 -21.60
N VAL A 537 2.22 -11.37 -21.30
CA VAL A 537 0.81 -11.72 -21.39
C VAL A 537 0.45 -12.57 -20.18
N ASP A 538 -0.60 -12.16 -19.47
CA ASP A 538 -1.25 -12.96 -18.45
C ASP A 538 -2.49 -13.64 -19.04
N PHE A 539 -2.59 -14.95 -18.84
CA PHE A 539 -3.74 -15.77 -19.23
C PHE A 539 -4.50 -16.16 -17.97
N THR A 540 -5.67 -15.56 -17.76
CA THR A 540 -6.57 -15.92 -16.67
C THR A 540 -7.49 -17.04 -17.13
N MET A 541 -7.47 -18.14 -16.39
CA MET A 541 -8.19 -19.37 -16.67
C MET A 541 -9.19 -19.68 -15.56
N VAL A 542 -10.17 -20.54 -15.89
CA VAL A 542 -11.19 -21.01 -14.94
C VAL A 542 -10.59 -21.57 -13.64
N LYS A 543 -11.35 -21.50 -12.55
CA LYS A 543 -10.92 -21.92 -11.20
C LYS A 543 -9.68 -21.15 -10.71
N GLN A 544 -9.58 -19.87 -11.09
CA GLN A 544 -8.56 -18.92 -10.63
C GLN A 544 -7.12 -19.37 -10.93
N TRP A 545 -6.90 -19.96 -12.11
CA TRP A 545 -5.55 -20.23 -12.60
C TRP A 545 -5.05 -19.04 -13.41
N VAL A 546 -3.79 -18.65 -13.23
CA VAL A 546 -3.14 -17.59 -14.00
C VAL A 546 -1.80 -18.11 -14.51
N LEU A 547 -1.61 -18.01 -15.84
CA LEU A 547 -0.31 -18.23 -16.48
C LEU A 547 0.23 -16.87 -16.94
N SER A 548 1.34 -16.44 -16.36
CA SER A 548 2.06 -15.24 -16.76
C SER A 548 3.28 -15.62 -17.58
N THR A 549 3.47 -14.94 -18.71
CA THR A 549 4.65 -15.10 -19.57
C THR A 549 5.22 -13.75 -19.92
N THR A 550 6.53 -13.58 -19.80
CA THR A 550 7.16 -12.26 -19.97
C THR A 550 8.51 -12.39 -20.66
N TYR A 551 8.73 -11.62 -21.71
CA TYR A 551 10.05 -11.44 -22.28
C TYR A 551 10.59 -10.08 -21.86
N SER A 552 11.81 -10.04 -21.32
CA SER A 552 12.44 -8.79 -20.89
C SER A 552 13.90 -8.70 -21.27
N ILE A 553 14.34 -7.46 -21.49
CA ILE A 553 15.73 -7.07 -21.67
C ILE A 553 16.12 -6.20 -20.47
N GLN A 554 17.25 -6.51 -19.85
CA GLN A 554 17.79 -5.75 -18.75
C GLN A 554 19.23 -5.33 -19.04
N ASP A 555 19.49 -4.03 -19.00
CA ASP A 555 20.82 -3.45 -19.10
C ASP A 555 21.26 -2.93 -17.74
N ARG A 556 22.48 -3.30 -17.32
CA ARG A 556 23.11 -2.82 -16.10
C ARG A 556 24.47 -2.23 -16.43
N ALA A 557 24.66 -0.95 -16.11
CA ALA A 557 25.95 -0.28 -16.21
C ALA A 557 26.42 0.12 -14.82
N VAL A 558 27.52 -0.50 -14.36
CA VAL A 558 28.23 -0.11 -13.14
C VAL A 558 29.47 0.68 -13.55
N GLU A 559 29.72 1.82 -12.92
CA GLU A 559 30.95 2.59 -13.18
C GLU A 559 32.19 1.69 -13.00
N GLY A 560 33.21 1.89 -13.84
CA GLY A 560 34.42 1.05 -13.84
C GLY A 560 34.26 -0.35 -14.46
N ALA A 561 33.07 -0.76 -14.90
CA ALA A 561 32.81 -2.06 -15.50
C ALA A 561 32.12 -1.96 -16.89
N PRO A 562 32.27 -2.99 -17.76
CA PRO A 562 31.45 -3.11 -18.97
C PRO A 562 29.96 -3.17 -18.64
N THR A 563 29.12 -2.72 -19.57
CA THR A 563 27.66 -2.87 -19.44
C THR A 563 27.27 -4.33 -19.67
N ASP A 564 26.50 -4.88 -18.73
CA ASP A 564 25.89 -6.20 -18.85
C ASP A 564 24.48 -6.08 -19.44
N THR A 565 24.14 -6.94 -20.39
CA THR A 565 22.78 -7.04 -20.93
C THR A 565 22.26 -8.48 -20.80
N ALA A 566 21.09 -8.64 -20.20
CA ALA A 566 20.41 -9.93 -20.04
C ALA A 566 19.10 -9.96 -20.82
N TYR A 567 18.91 -11.05 -21.58
CA TYR A 567 17.67 -11.37 -22.29
C TYR A 567 17.02 -12.56 -21.60
N THR A 568 15.81 -12.40 -21.08
CA THR A 568 15.18 -13.45 -20.26
C THR A 568 13.72 -13.64 -20.61
N LEU A 569 13.32 -14.91 -20.70
CA LEU A 569 11.93 -15.33 -20.72
C LEU A 569 11.54 -15.81 -19.31
N TRP A 570 10.50 -15.21 -18.77
CA TRP A 570 9.95 -15.50 -17.46
C TRP A 570 8.60 -16.20 -17.62
N GLY A 571 8.33 -17.15 -16.73
CA GLY A 571 7.05 -17.85 -16.68
C GLY A 571 6.61 -18.05 -15.24
N GLN A 572 5.32 -17.91 -14.99
CA GLN A 572 4.68 -18.26 -13.72
C GLN A 572 3.34 -18.91 -13.97
N LEU A 573 3.08 -20.02 -13.29
CA LEU A 573 1.77 -20.62 -13.18
C LEU A 573 1.33 -20.56 -11.72
N LYS A 574 0.20 -19.89 -11.46
CA LYS A 574 -0.35 -19.68 -10.11
C LYS A 574 -1.81 -20.10 -10.07
N LYS A 575 -2.23 -20.70 -8.96
CA LYS A 575 -3.62 -20.94 -8.61
C LYS A 575 -3.96 -20.20 -7.33
N ASP A 576 -5.04 -19.43 -7.36
CA ASP A 576 -5.69 -18.89 -6.17
C ASP A 576 -6.87 -19.79 -5.74
N PHE A 577 -7.25 -19.75 -4.46
CA PHE A 577 -8.40 -20.47 -3.90
C PHE A 577 -8.96 -19.83 -2.63
#